data_AF-M1CUC1-F1
#
_entry.id   AF-M1CUC1-F1
#
_cell.length_a   1.000
_cell.length_b   1.000
_cell.length_c   1.000
_cell.angle_alpha   90.00
_cell.angle_beta   90.00
_cell.angle_gamma   90.00
#
_symmetry.space_group_name_H-M   'P 1'
#
loop_
_entity.id
_entity.type
_entity.pdbx_description
1 polymer ?
#
loop_
_entity_poly.entity_id
_entity_poly.type
_entity_poly.pdbx_seq_one_letter_code
_entity_poly.pdbx_strand_id
1 'polypeptide(L)'
;MESIDFGVPIIAMPIHLDQPMIARLIVELGVAVESVRDDDGKIHREEIAETLNGVITGKTGENLRDQVRDISKNLKSIRDEEMDAAAQELIQLCRNSNK
;
A
#
# COMPACT_ATOMS: atom_id res chain seq x y z
N MET A 1 1.22 -4.55 3.73
CA MET A 1 1.83 -3.60 2.78
C MET A 1 2.86 -2.76 3.50
N GLU A 2 4.13 -3.10 3.36
CA GLU A 2 5.23 -2.49 4.12
C GLU A 2 5.36 -0.98 3.87
N SER A 3 5.26 -0.55 2.60
CA SER A 3 5.36 0.87 2.24
C SER A 3 4.36 1.77 2.96
N ILE A 4 3.11 1.32 3.11
CA ILE A 4 2.07 2.09 3.83
C ILE A 4 2.37 2.11 5.33
N ASP A 5 2.83 0.99 5.92
CA ASP A 5 3.22 0.94 7.33
C ASP A 5 4.35 1.94 7.65
N PHE A 6 5.30 2.11 6.73
CA PHE A 6 6.38 3.09 6.86
C PHE A 6 6.02 4.51 6.40
N GLY A 7 4.79 4.76 5.95
CA GLY A 7 4.38 6.10 5.50
C GLY A 7 5.05 6.52 4.19
N VAL A 8 5.34 5.57 3.31
CA VAL A 8 5.96 5.79 2.00
C VAL A 8 4.89 5.65 0.91
N PRO A 9 4.65 6.69 0.10
CA PRO A 9 3.69 6.63 -1.00
C PRO A 9 4.18 5.74 -2.14
N ILE A 10 3.24 5.17 -2.90
CA ILE A 10 3.54 4.14 -3.92
C ILE A 10 3.28 4.67 -5.33
N ILE A 11 4.18 4.37 -6.27
CA ILE A 11 3.89 4.41 -7.70
C ILE A 11 3.58 2.97 -8.13
N ALA A 12 2.30 2.68 -8.36
CA ALA A 12 1.84 1.33 -8.66
C ALA A 12 2.07 1.00 -10.14
N MET A 13 2.81 -0.09 -10.39
CA MET A 13 3.06 -0.65 -11.71
C MET A 13 2.59 -2.12 -11.74
N PRO A 14 1.28 -2.39 -11.83
CA PRO A 14 0.75 -3.74 -11.69
C PRO A 14 1.12 -4.65 -12.87
N ILE A 15 1.70 -5.83 -12.62
CA ILE A 15 2.20 -6.74 -13.67
C ILE A 15 1.27 -7.96 -13.85
N HIS A 16 0.85 -8.61 -12.76
CA HIS A 16 0.05 -9.83 -12.83
C HIS A 16 -0.72 -10.10 -11.53
N LEU A 17 -1.60 -11.12 -11.55
CA LEU A 17 -2.38 -11.61 -10.41
C LEU A 17 -3.31 -10.56 -9.78
N ASP A 18 -3.22 -10.38 -8.47
CA ASP A 18 -4.02 -9.50 -7.64
C ASP A 18 -3.55 -8.03 -7.71
N GLN A 19 -2.38 -7.77 -8.29
CA GLN A 19 -1.78 -6.44 -8.34
C GLN A 19 -2.68 -5.37 -8.99
N PRO A 20 -3.43 -5.63 -10.08
CA PRO A 20 -4.33 -4.61 -10.65
C PRO A 20 -5.45 -4.21 -9.67
N MET A 21 -5.99 -5.17 -8.91
CA MET A 21 -7.02 -4.89 -7.90
C MET A 21 -6.43 -4.15 -6.70
N ILE A 22 -5.24 -4.58 -6.25
CA ILE A 22 -4.51 -3.90 -5.17
C ILE A 22 -4.18 -2.46 -5.58
N ALA A 23 -3.67 -2.24 -6.80
CA ALA A 23 -3.32 -0.92 -7.32
C ALA A 23 -4.52 0.03 -7.29
N ARG A 24 -5.68 -0.41 -7.79
CA ARG A 24 -6.91 0.38 -7.73
C ARG A 24 -7.31 0.74 -6.31
N LEU A 25 -7.28 -0.23 -5.40
CA LEU A 25 -7.61 0.01 -3.99
C LEU A 25 -6.71 1.07 -3.35
N ILE A 26 -5.39 0.98 -3.54
CA ILE A 26 -4.44 1.90 -2.90
C ILE A 26 -4.40 3.29 -3.55
N VAL A 27 -4.76 3.39 -4.83
CA VAL A 27 -4.98 4.67 -5.51
C VAL A 27 -6.25 5.33 -4.99
N GLU A 28 -7.36 4.60 -4.87
CA GLU A 28 -8.61 5.10 -4.27
C GLU A 28 -8.42 5.52 -2.82
N LEU A 29 -7.59 4.79 -2.06
CA LEU A 29 -7.22 5.13 -0.69
C LEU A 29 -6.35 6.41 -0.61
N GLY A 30 -5.82 6.89 -1.74
CA GLY A 30 -5.01 8.10 -1.85
C GLY A 30 -3.56 7.93 -1.37
N VAL A 31 -3.06 6.69 -1.30
CA VAL A 31 -1.66 6.42 -0.90
C VAL A 31 -0.75 6.03 -2.06
N ALA A 32 -1.33 5.94 -3.27
CA ALA A 32 -0.60 5.63 -4.48
C ALA A 32 -1.09 6.44 -5.68
N VAL A 33 -0.24 6.46 -6.71
CA VAL A 33 -0.62 6.79 -8.09
C VAL A 33 -0.34 5.57 -8.97
N GLU A 34 -1.19 5.31 -9.96
CA GLU A 34 -0.93 4.26 -10.94
C GLU A 34 -0.10 4.80 -12.09
N SER A 35 0.89 4.03 -12.55
CA SER A 35 1.64 4.37 -13.76
C SER A 35 0.72 4.38 -14.98
N VAL A 36 0.81 5.44 -15.78
CA VAL A 36 0.08 5.51 -17.05
C VAL A 36 0.58 4.42 -18.01
N ARG A 37 -0.35 3.85 -18.76
CA ARG A 37 -0.10 2.91 -19.85
C ARG A 37 -0.81 3.40 -21.09
N ASP A 38 -0.23 3.15 -22.25
CA ASP A 38 -0.89 3.37 -23.52
C ASP A 38 -1.92 2.26 -23.84
N ASP A 39 -2.59 2.41 -24.97
CA ASP A 39 -3.60 1.44 -25.45
C ASP A 39 -3.01 0.04 -25.74
N ASP A 40 -1.70 -0.06 -25.97
CA ASP A 40 -0.97 -1.33 -26.11
C ASP A 40 -0.55 -1.93 -24.75
N GLY A 41 -0.84 -1.24 -23.64
CA GLY A 41 -0.44 -1.62 -22.29
C GLY A 41 1.04 -1.38 -21.97
N LYS A 42 1.76 -0.63 -22.80
CA LYS A 42 3.18 -0.27 -22.61
C LYS A 42 3.31 0.94 -21.70
N ILE A 43 4.46 1.02 -21.05
CA ILE A 43 4.82 2.14 -20.17
C ILE A 43 5.94 2.92 -20.84
N HIS A 44 5.74 4.22 -20.99
CA HIS A 44 6.72 5.11 -21.61
C HIS A 44 7.64 5.76 -20.57
N ARG A 45 8.91 5.95 -20.92
CA ARG A 45 9.90 6.53 -20.01
C ARG A 45 9.55 7.96 -19.61
N GLU A 46 8.94 8.71 -20.53
CA GLU A 46 8.50 10.09 -20.31
C GLU A 46 7.39 10.15 -19.25
N GLU A 47 6.40 9.25 -19.34
CA GLU A 47 5.29 9.15 -18.38
C GLU A 47 5.76 8.75 -16.99
N ILE A 48 6.73 7.83 -16.90
CA ILE A 48 7.37 7.46 -15.63
C ILE A 48 8.06 8.68 -15.02
N ALA A 49 8.83 9.43 -15.81
CA ALA A 49 9.58 10.58 -15.33
C ALA A 49 8.64 11.69 -14.82
N GLU A 50 7.54 11.94 -15.53
CA GLU A 50 6.51 12.90 -15.11
C GLU A 50 5.83 12.47 -13.81
N THR A 51 5.38 11.21 -13.74
CA THR A 51 4.75 10.66 -12.54
C THR A 51 5.69 10.72 -11.34
N LEU A 52 6.95 10.31 -11.53
CA LEU A 52 7.98 10.36 -10.49
C LEU A 52 8.20 11.79 -9.99
N ASN A 53 8.33 12.76 -10.90
CA ASN A 53 8.52 14.15 -10.52
C ASN A 53 7.30 14.69 -9.75
N GLY A 54 6.07 14.39 -10.19
CA GLY A 54 4.85 14.78 -9.50
C GLY A 54 4.72 14.20 -8.09
N VAL A 55 5.20 12.97 -7.88
CA VAL A 55 5.21 12.31 -6.56
C VAL A 55 6.34 12.84 -5.66
N ILE A 56 7.51 13.18 -6.21
CA ILE A 56 8.62 13.68 -5.39
C ILE A 56 8.43 15.16 -5.06
N THR A 57 8.27 16.01 -6.07
CA THR A 57 8.32 17.47 -5.93
C THR A 57 6.95 18.15 -6.04
N GLY A 58 5.96 17.45 -6.60
CA GLY A 58 4.65 18.02 -6.89
C GLY A 58 3.65 17.98 -5.72
N LYS A 59 2.54 18.70 -5.91
CA LYS A 59 1.40 18.72 -4.99
C LYS A 59 0.77 17.34 -4.79
N THR A 60 0.74 16.53 -5.85
CA THR A 60 0.30 15.13 -5.78
C THR A 60 1.10 14.37 -4.72
N GLY A 61 2.42 14.49 -4.75
CA GLY A 61 3.31 13.92 -3.76
C GLY A 61 3.04 14.34 -2.32
N GLU A 62 2.78 15.63 -2.10
CA GLU A 62 2.44 16.16 -0.77
C GLU A 62 1.16 15.51 -0.22
N ASN A 63 0.11 15.46 -1.04
CA ASN A 63 -1.16 14.83 -0.66
C ASN A 63 -1.00 13.34 -0.34
N LEU A 64 -0.24 12.61 -1.16
CA LEU A 64 0.04 11.18 -0.92
C LEU A 64 0.81 10.96 0.38
N ARG A 65 1.80 11.82 0.68
CA ARG A 65 2.60 11.75 1.91
C ARG A 65 1.77 12.04 3.16
N ASP A 66 0.84 12.99 3.06
CA ASP A 66 -0.08 13.29 4.15
C ASP A 66 -1.03 12.12 4.40
N GLN A 67 -1.63 11.59 3.34
CA GLN A 67 -2.56 10.47 3.42
C GLN A 67 -1.90 9.19 3.95
N VAL A 68 -0.74 8.81 3.42
CA VAL A 68 -0.04 7.59 3.84
C VAL A 68 0.45 7.70 5.28
N ARG A 69 0.80 8.90 5.77
CA ARG A 69 1.18 9.12 7.17
C ARG A 69 0.01 8.90 8.11
N ASP A 70 -1.19 9.33 7.75
CA ASP A 70 -2.38 9.16 8.58
C ASP A 70 -2.82 7.69 8.61
N ILE A 71 -2.77 7.01 7.46
CA ILE A 71 -3.08 5.58 7.39
C ILE A 71 -2.02 4.73 8.10
N SER A 72 -0.73 5.09 8.00
CA SER A 72 0.37 4.43 8.73
C SER A 72 0.13 4.42 10.24
N LYS A 73 -0.34 5.53 10.81
CA LYS A 73 -0.64 5.62 12.24
C LYS A 73 -1.78 4.68 12.64
N ASN A 74 -2.86 4.66 11.87
CA ASN A 74 -3.99 3.78 12.13
C ASN A 74 -3.60 2.30 11.99
N LEU A 75 -2.82 1.95 10.96
CA LEU A 75 -2.34 0.60 10.74
C LEU A 75 -1.48 0.08 11.89
N LYS A 76 -0.61 0.92 12.46
CA LYS A 76 0.21 0.54 13.62
C LYS A 76 -0.62 0.19 14.84
N SER A 77 -1.66 0.98 15.12
CA SER A 77 -2.59 0.70 16.23
C SER A 77 -3.30 -0.64 16.03
N ILE A 78 -3.84 -0.87 14.84
CA ILE A 78 -4.56 -2.12 14.50
C ILE A 78 -3.61 -3.32 14.53
N ARG A 79 -2.37 -3.16 14.05
CA ARG A 79 -1.40 -4.25 13.99
C ARG A 79 -1.13 -4.83 15.37
N ASP A 80 -0.95 -4.00 16.37
CA ASP A 80 -0.63 -4.48 17.72
C ASP A 80 -1.82 -5.27 18.32
N GLU A 81 -3.05 -4.77 18.14
CA GLU A 81 -4.29 -5.45 18.57
C GLU A 81 -4.51 -6.80 17.87
N GLU A 82 -4.36 -6.84 16.54
CA GLU A 82 -4.54 -8.06 15.74
C GLU A 82 -3.45 -9.11 16.02
N MET A 83 -2.22 -8.68 16.28
CA MET A 83 -1.12 -9.59 16.63
C MET A 83 -1.35 -10.23 18.00
N ASP A 84 -1.83 -9.46 18.98
CA ASP A 84 -2.20 -9.99 20.29
C ASP A 84 -3.36 -10.98 20.19
N ALA A 85 -4.38 -10.66 19.40
CA ALA A 85 -5.52 -11.55 19.16
C ALA A 85 -5.07 -12.87 18.49
N ALA A 86 -4.26 -12.78 17.42
CA ALA A 86 -3.72 -13.96 16.74
C ALA A 86 -2.85 -14.83 17.67
N ALA A 87 -2.03 -14.21 18.53
CA ALA A 87 -1.24 -14.93 19.51
C ALA A 87 -2.12 -15.67 20.54
N GLN A 88 -3.22 -15.05 21.01
CA GLN A 88 -4.16 -15.69 21.92
C GLN A 88 -4.85 -16.90 21.29
N GLU A 89 -5.31 -16.79 20.03
CA GLU A 89 -5.92 -17.89 19.29
C GLU A 89 -4.93 -19.06 19.10
N LEU A 90 -3.68 -18.76 18.75
CA LEU A 90 -2.62 -19.79 18.65
C LEU A 90 -2.37 -20.50 20.00
N ILE A 91 -2.35 -19.75 21.11
CA ILE A 91 -2.21 -20.33 22.45
C ILE A 91 -3.40 -21.25 22.77
N GLN A 92 -4.63 -20.84 22.44
CA GLN A 92 -5.82 -21.67 22.66
C GLN A 92 -5.79 -22.96 21.85
N LEU A 93 -5.42 -22.89 20.57
CA LEU A 93 -5.26 -24.06 19.71
C LEU A 93 -4.24 -25.05 20.29
N CYS A 94 -3.06 -24.58 20.69
CA CYS A 94 -2.03 -25.43 21.30
C CYS A 94 -2.50 -26.11 22.61
N ARG A 95 -3.29 -25.40 23.43
CA ARG A 95 -3.87 -25.98 24.66
C ARG A 95 -4.92 -27.05 24.36
N ASN A 96 -5.71 -26.85 23.32
CA ASN A 96 -6.76 -27.79 22.91
C ASN A 96 -6.19 -29.03 22.22
N SER A 97 -5.04 -28.93 21.54
CA SER A 97 -4.35 -30.07 20.92
C SER A 97 -3.60 -30.98 21.92
N ASN A 98 -3.36 -30.52 23.15
CA ASN A 98 -2.71 -31.28 24.23
C ASN A 98 -3.69 -31.99 25.17
N LYS A 99 -4.95 -32.15 24.75
CA LYS A 99 -6.03 -32.81 25.49
C LYS A 99 -6.57 -33.97 24.67
#